data_AF-A0A5M2IFD6-F1
#
_entry.id   AF-A0A5M2IFD6-F1
#
_cell.length_a   1.000
_cell.length_b   1.000
_cell.length_c   1.000
_cell.angle_alpha   90.00
_cell.angle_beta   90.00
_cell.angle_gamma   90.00
#
_symmetry.space_group_name_H-M   'P 1'
#
loop_
_entity.id
_entity.type
_entity.pdbx_description
1 polymer ?
#
loop_
_entity_poly.entity_id
_entity_poly.type
_entity_poly.pdbx_seq_one_letter_code
_entity_poly.pdbx_strand_id
1 'polypeptide(L)'
;MKYSMQNEFAIRTPLLPLENNEVLTKSKEPSFKEALCVSSISLFDSYNKGDLSEEQKIKIEKYRKRMSNRATPFGLAATQSFTRFQNNTMDVERGIRLGKLKKFIRPDMEWLNDVINMCEKQVFRNLKVIFVNDCEIVRDKLINIWHRNNQDTERSRDKVQINHTFAVKKVIELARNYTQIEVIIKELMSTYPEVEEVKIINFLQELLDKGYLWSDLRCYFFGNKQFELFLEKLNSYKMKSELNGKLKEIQLLMEEYNRTEIGEGTGLIKIIQGKMKSIVSKKRCIHIDSTRDIDSCKLDQTRINEDLTGFLEFLSQHTFKLSAFRTSNVVNSFIEKYGDTEVPLKIFTDENNLEQLFEDNYMLQEEINIRKEIENLIEMEKMKGEKIVDLEKLSQRLEIQSTEGELPIFSELPVSITSRKGTYTYHLNPYLRSIEHGKIAGRFLYMDKIMQEKYRESFNKVEKVKDVMMIEPVFFPKLDLIGNVFHSPIYSQQINYFACGESGENGETSEPYDLNDILIGVHADKLYFKSRKYNKRVHFINRNSANTKFFPKLIRFLFLYSENFYESPFELIELLDSISETNIYMPRVIYKNIIIRPE
;
A
#
# COMPACT_ATOMS: atom_id res chain seq x y z
N MET A 1 -29.23 9.07 -9.39
CA MET A 1 -27.78 8.96 -9.62
C MET A 1 -27.22 8.02 -8.55
N LYS A 2 -26.55 6.92 -8.93
CA LYS A 2 -26.01 5.91 -7.98
C LYS A 2 -24.70 6.37 -7.33
N TYR A 3 -23.96 7.27 -7.99
CA TYR A 3 -22.67 7.77 -7.54
C TYR A 3 -22.70 9.29 -7.36
N SER A 4 -21.82 9.79 -6.50
CA SER A 4 -21.55 11.22 -6.35
C SER A 4 -20.07 11.43 -6.02
N MET A 5 -19.47 12.46 -6.61
CA MET A 5 -18.08 12.82 -6.33
C MET A 5 -17.99 13.49 -4.96
N GLN A 6 -16.95 13.13 -4.19
CA GLN A 6 -16.61 13.87 -2.96
C GLN A 6 -16.13 15.28 -3.31
N ASN A 7 -16.39 16.23 -2.41
CA ASN A 7 -15.93 17.61 -2.60
C ASN A 7 -14.41 17.73 -2.43
N GLU A 8 -13.86 16.93 -1.52
CA GLU A 8 -12.43 16.79 -1.27
C GLU A 8 -11.83 15.71 -2.18
N PHE A 9 -10.64 15.97 -2.71
CA PHE A 9 -9.92 15.04 -3.57
C PHE A 9 -8.41 15.16 -3.45
N ALA A 10 -7.74 14.06 -3.76
CA ALA A 10 -6.30 13.96 -3.89
C ALA A 10 -5.85 14.48 -5.26
N ILE A 11 -4.79 15.30 -5.28
CA ILE A 11 -4.14 15.75 -6.52
C ILE A 11 -2.66 15.38 -6.54
N ARG A 12 -2.23 14.89 -7.69
CA ARG A 12 -0.86 14.54 -7.99
C ARG A 12 -0.29 15.54 -8.99
N THR A 13 0.82 16.19 -8.67
CA THR A 13 1.46 17.16 -9.57
C THR A 13 2.94 16.87 -9.77
N PRO A 14 3.45 16.92 -11.01
CA PRO A 14 4.89 16.86 -11.26
C PRO A 14 5.63 18.02 -10.58
N LEU A 15 6.94 17.85 -10.35
CA LEU A 15 7.79 18.90 -9.79
C LEU A 15 7.90 20.11 -10.73
N LEU A 16 8.06 19.82 -12.01
CA LEU A 16 8.32 20.81 -13.05
C LEU A 16 7.08 20.96 -13.94
N PRO A 17 6.90 22.14 -14.56
CA PRO A 17 5.89 22.30 -15.61
C PRO A 17 6.10 21.31 -16.77
N LEU A 18 5.02 21.02 -17.49
CA LEU A 18 5.05 20.18 -18.70
C LEU A 18 6.08 20.73 -19.69
N GLU A 19 6.95 19.86 -20.22
CA GLU A 19 7.97 20.26 -21.20
C GLU A 19 7.29 20.58 -22.55
N ASN A 20 7.22 21.88 -22.91
CA ASN A 20 7.19 22.28 -24.31
C ASN A 20 8.64 22.46 -24.77
N ASN A 21 8.99 21.90 -25.94
CA ASN A 21 10.35 21.76 -26.50
C ASN A 21 11.24 23.03 -26.50
N GLU A 22 10.72 24.22 -26.19
CA GLU A 22 11.46 25.49 -26.18
C GLU A 22 12.15 25.84 -24.84
N VAL A 23 11.80 25.20 -23.71
CA VAL A 23 12.35 25.54 -22.37
C VAL A 23 13.61 24.71 -22.01
N LEU A 24 14.31 24.19 -23.01
CA LEU A 24 15.49 23.32 -22.83
C LEU A 24 16.68 24.02 -22.14
N THR A 25 16.71 25.35 -22.07
CA THR A 25 17.89 26.15 -21.67
C THR A 25 17.97 26.54 -20.19
N LYS A 26 16.93 26.34 -19.36
CA LYS A 26 17.03 26.62 -17.90
C LYS A 26 17.52 25.40 -17.10
N SER A 27 18.67 24.86 -17.48
CA SER A 27 19.38 23.73 -16.83
C SER A 27 20.07 24.11 -15.50
N LYS A 28 19.50 25.05 -14.73
CA LYS A 28 20.07 25.52 -13.45
C LYS A 28 19.07 25.62 -12.29
N GLU A 29 17.84 25.14 -12.46
CA GLU A 29 16.83 25.14 -11.41
C GLU A 29 17.34 24.37 -10.16
N PRO A 30 17.52 25.04 -9.01
CA PRO A 30 17.95 24.40 -7.77
C PRO A 30 17.06 23.22 -7.36
N SER A 31 15.75 23.33 -7.63
CA SER A 31 14.74 22.29 -7.39
C SER A 31 15.04 20.97 -8.12
N PHE A 32 15.44 21.03 -9.39
CA PHE A 32 15.84 19.86 -10.17
C PHE A 32 17.10 19.20 -9.59
N LYS A 33 18.08 20.02 -9.21
CA LYS A 33 19.34 19.56 -8.60
C LYS A 33 19.08 18.78 -7.30
N GLU A 34 18.24 19.32 -6.42
CA GLU A 34 17.87 18.65 -5.19
C GLU A 34 17.09 17.35 -5.47
N ALA A 35 16.10 17.38 -6.37
CA ALA A 35 15.32 16.19 -6.73
C ALA A 35 16.20 15.08 -7.36
N LEU A 36 17.19 15.46 -8.15
CA LEU A 36 18.19 14.54 -8.70
C LEU A 36 19.08 13.97 -7.60
N CYS A 37 19.54 14.80 -6.66
CA CYS A 37 20.36 14.39 -5.51
C CYS A 37 19.64 13.37 -4.62
N VAL A 38 18.34 13.61 -4.35
CA VAL A 38 17.48 12.68 -3.61
C VAL A 38 17.32 11.36 -4.37
N SER A 39 17.14 11.42 -5.69
CA SER A 39 16.91 10.24 -6.52
C SER A 39 18.17 9.41 -6.77
N SER A 40 19.32 10.06 -6.93
CA SER A 40 20.61 9.44 -7.24
C SER A 40 21.78 10.40 -6.96
N ILE A 41 22.47 10.18 -5.84
CA ILE A 41 23.62 10.99 -5.43
C ILE A 41 24.76 10.95 -6.47
N SER A 42 25.05 9.79 -7.05
CA SER A 42 26.15 9.63 -8.00
C SER A 42 25.88 10.33 -9.33
N LEU A 43 24.61 10.29 -9.78
CA LEU A 43 24.19 11.02 -10.98
C LEU A 43 24.19 12.53 -10.72
N PHE A 44 23.76 12.96 -9.54
CA PHE A 44 23.85 14.36 -9.12
C PHE A 44 25.30 14.86 -9.08
N ASP A 45 26.23 14.08 -8.50
CA ASP A 45 27.65 14.48 -8.41
C ASP A 45 28.27 14.63 -9.80
N SER A 46 27.98 13.70 -10.72
CA SER A 46 28.43 13.78 -12.11
C SER A 46 27.83 15.00 -12.82
N TYR A 47 26.53 15.23 -12.62
CA TYR A 47 25.82 16.41 -13.15
C TYR A 47 26.39 17.73 -12.64
N ASN A 48 26.72 17.82 -11.35
CA ASN A 48 27.23 19.04 -10.75
C ASN A 48 28.69 19.32 -11.12
N LYS A 49 29.49 18.28 -11.40
CA LYS A 49 30.86 18.41 -11.93
C LYS A 49 30.90 18.82 -13.40
N GLY A 50 29.81 18.59 -14.14
CA GLY A 50 29.75 18.84 -15.59
C GLY A 50 30.44 17.78 -16.45
N ASP A 51 30.90 16.68 -15.84
CA ASP A 51 31.56 15.56 -16.51
C ASP A 51 30.55 14.41 -16.64
N LEU A 52 29.86 14.38 -17.80
CA LEU A 52 28.77 13.46 -18.07
C LEU A 52 29.07 12.58 -19.28
N SER A 53 29.02 11.27 -19.09
CA SER A 53 28.96 10.31 -20.21
C SER A 53 27.65 10.42 -20.97
N GLU A 54 27.62 9.95 -22.23
CA GLU A 54 26.38 9.91 -23.03
C GLU A 54 25.24 9.14 -22.33
N GLU A 55 25.58 8.03 -21.65
CA GLU A 55 24.59 7.28 -20.86
C GLU A 55 24.01 8.11 -19.71
N GLN A 56 24.85 8.90 -19.02
CA GLN A 56 24.40 9.77 -17.94
C GLN A 56 23.54 10.93 -18.45
N LYS A 57 23.85 11.50 -19.62
CA LYS A 57 23.00 12.52 -20.28
C LYS A 57 21.60 11.98 -20.55
N ILE A 58 21.50 10.77 -21.10
CA ILE A 58 20.21 10.08 -21.32
C ILE A 58 19.46 9.87 -20.00
N LYS A 59 20.16 9.46 -18.93
CA LYS A 59 19.53 9.29 -17.61
C LYS A 59 18.99 10.61 -17.05
N ILE A 60 19.73 11.70 -17.19
CA ILE A 60 19.30 13.04 -16.75
C ILE A 60 18.05 13.48 -17.52
N GLU A 61 18.02 13.30 -18.84
CA GLU A 61 16.86 13.62 -19.65
C GLU A 61 15.64 12.79 -19.25
N LYS A 62 15.81 11.49 -18.95
CA LYS A 62 14.73 10.65 -18.41
C LYS A 62 14.21 11.17 -17.07
N TYR A 63 15.08 11.67 -16.19
CA TYR A 63 14.65 12.30 -14.93
C TYR A 63 13.89 13.60 -15.17
N ARG A 64 14.32 14.46 -16.10
CA ARG A 64 13.60 15.69 -16.47
C ARG A 64 12.20 15.38 -17.00
N LYS A 65 12.11 14.52 -18.02
CA LYS A 65 10.83 14.03 -18.57
C LYS A 65 9.92 13.43 -17.50
N ARG A 66 10.48 12.69 -16.53
CA ARG A 66 9.72 12.17 -15.39
C ARG A 66 9.16 13.30 -14.52
N MET A 67 10.00 14.28 -14.17
CA MET A 67 9.64 15.39 -13.29
C MET A 67 8.67 16.40 -13.91
N SER A 68 8.51 16.38 -15.24
CA SER A 68 7.56 17.23 -15.98
C SER A 68 6.29 16.50 -16.43
N ASN A 69 6.41 15.24 -16.87
CA ASN A 69 5.31 14.55 -17.57
C ASN A 69 4.65 13.45 -16.73
N ARG A 70 5.21 13.08 -15.57
CA ARG A 70 4.64 12.04 -14.71
C ARG A 70 4.25 12.61 -13.36
N ALA A 71 2.97 12.51 -13.04
CA ALA A 71 2.44 12.92 -11.74
C ALA A 71 2.59 11.84 -10.64
N THR A 72 3.12 10.64 -10.94
CA THR A 72 3.25 9.57 -9.95
C THR A 72 4.22 9.96 -8.82
N PRO A 73 3.76 10.09 -7.55
CA PRO A 73 4.60 10.55 -6.44
C PRO A 73 5.86 9.70 -6.27
N PHE A 74 7.01 10.35 -6.21
CA PHE A 74 8.31 9.70 -6.03
C PHE A 74 9.36 10.70 -5.59
N GLY A 75 9.73 10.69 -4.30
CA GLY A 75 10.66 11.67 -3.76
C GLY A 75 10.15 13.08 -3.98
N LEU A 76 10.99 13.91 -4.59
CA LEU A 76 10.64 15.27 -5.02
C LEU A 76 10.14 15.34 -6.46
N ALA A 77 10.14 14.24 -7.24
CA ALA A 77 9.84 14.30 -8.67
C ALA A 77 8.37 14.60 -9.00
N ALA A 78 7.47 14.22 -8.09
CA ALA A 78 6.06 14.56 -8.12
C ALA A 78 5.52 14.52 -6.70
N THR A 79 4.52 15.35 -6.44
CA THR A 79 3.93 15.57 -5.13
C THR A 79 2.55 14.93 -5.05
N GLN A 80 2.13 14.60 -3.83
CA GLN A 80 0.75 14.27 -3.49
C GLN A 80 0.22 15.36 -2.58
N SER A 81 -0.84 16.04 -3.01
CA SER A 81 -1.53 17.06 -2.24
C SER A 81 -3.01 16.70 -2.11
N PHE A 82 -3.73 17.43 -1.28
CA PHE A 82 -5.17 17.33 -1.16
C PHE A 82 -5.79 18.72 -1.31
N THR A 83 -7.01 18.76 -1.82
CA THR A 83 -7.76 20.00 -2.03
C THR A 83 -9.24 19.71 -2.04
N ARG A 84 -10.03 20.77 -2.16
CA ARG A 84 -11.47 20.72 -2.41
C ARG A 84 -11.85 21.62 -3.56
N PHE A 85 -13.01 21.37 -4.17
CA PHE A 85 -13.59 22.32 -5.11
C PHE A 85 -13.93 23.65 -4.40
N GLN A 86 -13.69 24.77 -5.08
CA GLN A 86 -14.10 26.09 -4.62
C GLN A 86 -15.38 26.48 -5.36
N ASN A 87 -16.44 26.84 -4.60
CA ASN A 87 -17.71 27.26 -5.19
C ASN A 87 -17.51 28.55 -6.00
N ASN A 88 -17.86 28.49 -7.29
CA ASN A 88 -18.08 29.63 -8.20
C ASN A 88 -17.03 30.75 -8.15
N THR A 89 -15.91 30.56 -8.85
CA THR A 89 -15.22 31.71 -9.44
C THR A 89 -15.42 31.65 -10.95
N MET A 90 -16.11 32.66 -11.49
CA MET A 90 -16.30 32.92 -12.92
C MET A 90 -14.97 33.33 -13.61
N ASP A 91 -13.86 32.72 -13.20
CA ASP A 91 -12.57 33.04 -13.75
C ASP A 91 -12.30 32.20 -14.99
N VAL A 92 -11.88 32.87 -16.04
CA VAL A 92 -11.83 32.32 -17.40
C VAL A 92 -10.63 31.36 -17.55
N GLU A 93 -9.67 31.43 -16.63
CA GLU A 93 -8.60 30.45 -16.46
C GLU A 93 -9.02 29.34 -15.49
N ARG A 94 -9.71 28.33 -16.03
CA ARG A 94 -10.05 27.08 -15.32
C ARG A 94 -8.77 26.31 -15.01
N GLY A 95 -8.49 26.04 -13.72
CA GLY A 95 -7.29 25.30 -13.35
C GLY A 95 -6.98 25.28 -11.86
N ILE A 96 -5.76 24.85 -11.54
CA ILE A 96 -5.27 24.72 -10.17
C ILE A 96 -3.99 25.56 -10.05
N ARG A 97 -3.97 26.44 -9.06
CA ARG A 97 -2.80 27.24 -8.72
C ARG A 97 -2.06 26.56 -7.57
N LEU A 98 -0.80 26.21 -7.83
CA LEU A 98 0.06 25.55 -6.87
C LEU A 98 0.82 26.59 -6.05
N GLY A 99 0.86 26.38 -4.74
CA GLY A 99 1.61 27.16 -3.78
C GLY A 99 2.92 26.51 -3.38
N LYS A 100 3.33 26.73 -2.13
CA LYS A 100 4.62 26.29 -1.58
C LYS A 100 4.72 24.76 -1.54
N LEU A 101 5.89 24.25 -1.94
CA LEU A 101 6.22 22.83 -1.84
C LEU A 101 6.75 22.52 -0.44
N LYS A 102 6.31 21.41 0.14
CA LYS A 102 6.74 20.88 1.44
C LYS A 102 7.27 19.46 1.28
N LYS A 103 8.31 19.12 2.02
CA LYS A 103 8.99 17.82 1.95
C LYS A 103 9.09 17.17 3.32
N PHE A 104 9.00 15.84 3.31
CA PHE A 104 9.03 15.00 4.50
C PHE A 104 10.02 13.86 4.29
N ILE A 105 11.17 13.95 4.95
CA ILE A 105 12.19 12.90 4.95
C ILE A 105 11.95 11.89 6.08
N ARG A 106 12.20 10.63 5.77
CA ARG A 106 12.26 9.53 6.75
C ARG A 106 13.34 8.53 6.35
N PRO A 107 13.81 7.67 7.27
CA PRO A 107 14.76 6.62 6.91
C PRO A 107 14.10 5.63 5.95
N ASP A 108 14.87 5.16 4.97
CA ASP A 108 14.45 4.04 4.14
C ASP A 108 14.35 2.77 4.99
N MET A 109 13.33 1.96 4.75
CA MET A 109 13.08 0.74 5.52
C MET A 109 14.22 -0.28 5.45
N GLU A 110 14.93 -0.41 4.32
CA GLU A 110 16.10 -1.31 4.22
C GLU A 110 17.21 -0.91 5.18
N TRP A 111 17.40 0.39 5.37
CA TRP A 111 18.41 0.94 6.28
C TRP A 111 17.93 0.85 7.73
N LEU A 112 16.68 1.25 8.00
CA LEU A 112 16.14 1.28 9.36
C LEU A 112 16.10 -0.12 9.99
N ASN A 113 15.72 -1.15 9.24
CA ASN A 113 15.66 -2.52 9.75
C ASN A 113 17.05 -3.05 10.17
N ASP A 114 18.12 -2.68 9.47
CA ASP A 114 19.48 -3.07 9.86
C ASP A 114 19.94 -2.30 11.11
N VAL A 115 19.56 -1.03 11.24
CA VAL A 115 19.82 -0.24 12.45
C VAL A 115 19.05 -0.80 13.65
N ILE A 116 17.80 -1.22 13.47
CA ILE A 116 17.01 -1.88 14.52
C ILE A 116 17.74 -3.14 14.98
N ASN A 117 18.18 -4.01 14.06
CA ASN A 117 18.96 -5.21 14.39
C ASN A 117 20.23 -4.90 15.22
N MET A 118 20.93 -3.81 14.89
CA MET A 118 22.11 -3.37 15.66
C MET A 118 21.74 -2.91 17.07
N CYS A 119 20.62 -2.19 17.21
CA CYS A 119 20.13 -1.71 18.49
C CYS A 119 19.63 -2.87 19.36
N GLU A 120 18.89 -3.83 18.79
CA GLU A 120 18.42 -5.03 19.47
C GLU A 120 19.57 -5.76 20.18
N LYS A 121 20.72 -5.92 19.50
CA LYS A 121 21.91 -6.55 20.09
C LYS A 121 22.49 -5.79 21.29
N GLN A 122 22.39 -4.46 21.30
CA GLN A 122 22.93 -3.64 22.40
C GLN A 122 22.05 -3.68 23.65
N VAL A 123 20.75 -3.90 23.49
CA VAL A 123 19.77 -3.92 24.60
C VAL A 123 19.14 -5.30 24.83
N PHE A 124 19.74 -6.36 24.26
CA PHE A 124 19.18 -7.71 24.13
C PHE A 124 18.42 -8.21 25.37
N ARG A 125 19.09 -8.29 26.54
CA ARG A 125 18.47 -8.80 27.78
C ARG A 125 17.23 -8.02 28.22
N ASN A 126 17.19 -6.72 27.93
CA ASN A 126 16.10 -5.84 28.33
C ASN A 126 14.96 -5.81 27.31
N LEU A 127 15.19 -6.26 26.08
CA LEU A 127 14.15 -6.29 25.04
C LEU A 127 12.94 -7.08 25.51
N LYS A 128 11.75 -6.59 25.17
CA LYS A 128 10.54 -7.41 25.22
C LYS A 128 10.34 -8.03 23.86
N VAL A 129 10.05 -9.33 23.84
CA VAL A 129 9.84 -10.09 22.62
C VAL A 129 8.52 -10.83 22.64
N ILE A 130 7.95 -11.02 21.46
CA ILE A 130 6.79 -11.85 21.18
C ILE A 130 7.18 -12.92 20.15
N PHE A 131 6.56 -14.09 20.24
CA PHE A 131 6.73 -15.14 19.26
C PHE A 131 5.88 -14.87 18.01
N VAL A 132 6.45 -15.09 16.82
CA VAL A 132 5.76 -14.86 15.55
C VAL A 132 4.79 -16.00 15.26
N ASN A 133 3.50 -15.67 15.16
CA ASN A 133 2.38 -16.64 15.18
C ASN A 133 2.21 -17.52 13.93
N ASP A 134 2.99 -17.32 12.86
CA ASP A 134 2.76 -17.98 11.58
C ASP A 134 4.03 -18.75 11.17
N CYS A 135 4.28 -19.80 11.95
CA CYS A 135 5.31 -20.80 11.69
C CYS A 135 4.61 -22.13 11.41
N GLU A 136 5.09 -22.87 10.41
CA GLU A 136 4.58 -24.20 10.11
C GLU A 136 5.39 -25.27 10.86
N ILE A 137 4.69 -26.23 11.45
CA ILE A 137 5.33 -27.41 12.03
C ILE A 137 5.27 -28.54 11.00
N VAL A 138 6.43 -28.93 10.48
CA VAL A 138 6.56 -30.05 9.55
C VAL A 138 7.41 -31.13 10.22
N ARG A 139 6.77 -32.23 10.62
CA ARG A 139 7.39 -33.32 11.41
C ARG A 139 7.97 -32.80 12.73
N ASP A 140 9.29 -32.82 12.89
CA ASP A 140 10.05 -32.35 14.05
C ASP A 140 10.66 -30.95 13.84
N LYS A 141 10.30 -30.27 12.74
CA LYS A 141 10.83 -28.96 12.37
C LYS A 141 9.78 -27.87 12.51
N LEU A 142 10.25 -26.69 12.86
CA LEU A 142 9.48 -25.46 12.87
C LEU A 142 10.05 -24.52 11.80
N ILE A 143 9.20 -24.09 10.86
CA ILE A 143 9.59 -23.30 9.69
C ILE A 143 8.94 -21.91 9.80
N ASN A 144 9.75 -20.86 9.75
CA ASN A 144 9.25 -19.49 9.62
C ASN A 144 8.95 -19.20 8.14
N ILE A 145 7.67 -19.23 7.78
CA ILE A 145 7.22 -19.03 6.39
C ILE A 145 7.24 -17.55 5.96
N TRP A 146 7.43 -16.63 6.91
CA TRP A 146 7.41 -15.19 6.69
C TRP A 146 8.66 -14.48 7.23
N HIS A 147 9.81 -14.87 6.69
CA HIS A 147 11.10 -14.28 7.03
C HIS A 147 11.56 -13.18 6.07
N ARG A 148 12.18 -12.14 6.64
CA ARG A 148 12.78 -11.00 5.92
C ARG A 148 13.77 -11.45 4.84
N ASN A 149 13.71 -10.82 3.65
CA ASN A 149 14.61 -11.05 2.52
C ASN A 149 14.73 -12.52 2.07
N ASN A 150 13.74 -13.35 2.41
CA ASN A 150 13.63 -14.71 1.93
C ASN A 150 13.01 -14.69 0.52
N GLN A 151 13.84 -14.87 -0.51
CA GLN A 151 13.37 -15.17 -1.86
C GLN A 151 12.99 -16.66 -1.84
N ASP A 152 11.71 -17.02 -1.94
CA ASP A 152 11.16 -18.38 -1.78
C ASP A 152 11.87 -19.46 -2.64
N THR A 153 13.08 -19.83 -2.25
CA THR A 153 13.99 -20.78 -2.92
C THR A 153 14.35 -21.87 -1.92
N GLU A 154 14.69 -23.07 -2.37
CA GLU A 154 15.04 -24.16 -1.43
C GLU A 154 16.21 -23.78 -0.50
N ARG A 155 17.22 -23.07 -1.04
CA ARG A 155 18.38 -22.58 -0.26
C ARG A 155 18.04 -21.54 0.80
N SER A 156 16.92 -20.85 0.67
CA SER A 156 16.50 -19.84 1.63
C SER A 156 15.54 -20.40 2.68
N ARG A 157 14.85 -21.52 2.39
CA ARG A 157 14.06 -22.30 3.36
C ARG A 157 14.95 -22.93 4.45
N ASP A 158 16.14 -23.43 4.08
CA ASP A 158 17.11 -23.96 5.06
C ASP A 158 17.56 -22.92 6.10
N LYS A 159 17.50 -21.62 5.76
CA LYS A 159 17.89 -20.53 6.67
C LYS A 159 16.84 -20.21 7.74
N VAL A 160 15.61 -20.70 7.58
CA VAL A 160 14.44 -20.33 8.39
C VAL A 160 13.75 -21.55 8.99
N GLN A 161 14.52 -22.64 9.18
CA GLN A 161 14.07 -23.86 9.83
C GLN A 161 14.88 -24.11 11.10
N ILE A 162 14.19 -24.52 12.17
CA ILE A 162 14.80 -25.00 13.42
C ILE A 162 14.14 -26.31 13.87
N ASN A 163 14.81 -27.05 14.76
CA ASN A 163 14.20 -28.19 15.42
C ASN A 163 13.12 -27.71 16.39
N HIS A 164 11.94 -28.34 16.36
CA HIS A 164 10.83 -28.04 17.26
C HIS A 164 11.02 -28.73 18.62
N THR A 165 12.06 -28.32 19.35
CA THR A 165 12.47 -28.90 20.63
C THR A 165 11.58 -28.45 21.79
N PHE A 166 11.71 -29.10 22.95
CA PHE A 166 11.03 -28.67 24.18
C PHE A 166 11.41 -27.23 24.59
N ALA A 167 12.67 -26.83 24.41
CA ALA A 167 13.11 -25.46 24.66
C ALA A 167 12.37 -24.46 23.76
N VAL A 168 12.20 -24.76 22.46
CA VAL A 168 11.40 -23.93 21.54
C VAL A 168 9.95 -23.84 22.00
N LYS A 169 9.31 -24.96 22.38
CA LYS A 169 7.92 -24.97 22.89
C LYS A 169 7.76 -24.09 24.14
N LYS A 170 8.72 -24.15 25.06
CA LYS A 170 8.72 -23.32 26.26
C LYS A 170 8.87 -21.83 25.92
N VAL A 171 9.72 -21.48 24.94
CA VAL A 171 9.82 -20.10 24.44
C VAL A 171 8.50 -19.64 23.82
N ILE A 172 7.85 -20.47 22.99
CA ILE A 172 6.53 -20.15 22.41
C ILE A 172 5.51 -19.83 23.50
N GLU A 173 5.47 -20.63 24.57
CA GLU A 173 4.57 -20.41 25.71
C GLU A 173 4.86 -19.10 26.44
N LEU A 174 6.14 -18.84 26.77
CA LEU A 174 6.56 -17.65 27.51
C LEU A 174 6.41 -16.35 26.70
N ALA A 175 6.58 -16.42 25.39
CA ALA A 175 6.51 -15.28 24.48
C ALA A 175 5.18 -15.22 23.70
N ARG A 176 4.09 -15.79 24.23
CA ARG A 176 2.73 -15.57 23.68
C ARG A 176 2.33 -14.09 23.68
N ASN A 177 2.76 -13.38 24.72
CA ASN A 177 2.68 -11.93 24.85
C ASN A 177 4.10 -11.36 24.92
N TYR A 178 4.22 -10.04 24.87
CA TYR A 178 5.51 -9.38 25.07
C TYR A 178 6.13 -9.71 26.42
N THR A 179 7.21 -10.48 26.38
CA THR A 179 7.95 -10.94 27.54
C THR A 179 9.39 -10.48 27.44
N GLN A 180 9.96 -10.00 28.54
CA GLN A 180 11.35 -9.58 28.57
C GLN A 180 12.28 -10.78 28.38
N ILE A 181 13.31 -10.66 27.54
CA ILE A 181 14.29 -11.72 27.27
C ILE A 181 14.92 -12.24 28.57
N GLU A 182 15.27 -11.37 29.51
CA GLU A 182 15.81 -11.76 30.82
C GLU A 182 14.88 -12.70 31.62
N VAL A 183 13.55 -12.56 31.47
CA VAL A 183 12.59 -13.48 32.10
C VAL A 183 12.65 -14.86 31.44
N ILE A 184 12.74 -14.90 30.11
CA ILE A 184 12.87 -16.14 29.35
C ILE A 184 14.19 -16.86 29.69
N ILE A 185 15.30 -16.12 29.81
CA ILE A 185 16.60 -16.68 30.21
C ILE A 185 16.49 -17.36 31.57
N LYS A 186 15.92 -16.68 32.58
CA LYS A 186 15.78 -17.24 33.94
C LYS A 186 14.94 -18.50 33.98
N GLU A 187 13.83 -18.53 33.25
CA GLU A 187 12.95 -19.70 33.18
C GLU A 187 13.64 -20.89 32.49
N LEU A 188 14.37 -20.64 31.41
CA LEU A 188 15.13 -21.69 30.71
C LEU A 188 16.29 -22.20 31.57
N MET A 189 17.01 -21.34 32.28
CA MET A 189 18.06 -21.74 33.23
C MET A 189 17.49 -22.61 34.36
N SER A 190 16.28 -22.31 34.86
CA SER A 190 15.62 -23.13 35.87
C SER A 190 15.13 -24.47 35.32
N THR A 191 14.75 -24.51 34.05
CA THR A 191 14.28 -25.74 33.37
C THR A 191 15.45 -26.65 32.98
N TYR A 192 16.61 -26.07 32.67
CA TYR A 192 17.82 -26.76 32.21
C TYR A 192 19.07 -26.31 33.02
N PRO A 193 19.18 -26.66 34.32
CA PRO A 193 20.26 -26.17 35.19
C PRO A 193 21.67 -26.56 34.75
N GLU A 194 21.80 -27.63 33.96
CA GLU A 194 23.06 -28.13 33.40
C GLU A 194 23.54 -27.37 32.17
N VAL A 195 22.70 -26.50 31.59
CA VAL A 195 23.03 -25.73 30.39
C VAL A 195 23.61 -24.38 30.79
N GLU A 196 24.80 -24.07 30.27
CA GLU A 196 25.43 -22.76 30.46
C GLU A 196 24.58 -21.61 29.90
N GLU A 197 24.46 -20.53 30.66
CA GLU A 197 23.64 -19.36 30.30
C GLU A 197 23.98 -18.80 28.90
N VAL A 198 25.27 -18.82 28.52
CA VAL A 198 25.74 -18.36 27.21
C VAL A 198 25.08 -19.13 26.06
N LYS A 199 24.82 -20.44 26.22
CA LYS A 199 24.14 -21.24 25.21
C LYS A 199 22.66 -20.85 25.08
N ILE A 200 22.00 -20.53 26.20
CA ILE A 200 20.61 -20.04 26.20
C ILE A 200 20.53 -18.68 25.52
N ILE A 201 21.45 -17.78 25.82
CA ILE A 201 21.54 -16.45 25.18
C ILE A 201 21.73 -16.60 23.67
N ASN A 202 22.67 -17.44 23.23
CA ASN A 202 22.91 -17.68 21.81
C ASN A 202 21.70 -18.28 21.11
N PHE A 203 20.99 -19.21 21.77
CA PHE A 203 19.75 -19.79 21.27
C PHE A 203 18.65 -18.73 21.09
N LEU A 204 18.41 -17.88 22.10
CA LEU A 204 17.41 -16.82 21.99
C LEU A 204 17.79 -15.75 20.96
N GLN A 205 19.08 -15.42 20.83
CA GLN A 205 19.58 -14.55 19.78
C GLN A 205 19.37 -15.16 18.39
N GLU A 206 19.57 -16.47 18.23
CA GLU A 206 19.29 -17.17 16.97
C GLU A 206 17.80 -17.10 16.62
N LEU A 207 16.90 -17.27 17.60
CA LEU A 207 15.46 -17.12 17.38
C LEU A 207 15.08 -15.68 16.96
N LEU A 208 15.70 -14.67 17.55
CA LEU A 208 15.51 -13.27 17.18
C LEU A 208 16.05 -12.98 15.77
N ASP A 209 17.28 -13.42 15.46
CA ASP A 209 17.95 -13.21 14.18
C ASP A 209 17.22 -13.94 13.03
N LYS A 210 16.65 -15.13 13.29
CA LYS A 210 15.81 -15.89 12.35
C LYS A 210 14.34 -15.47 12.37
N GLY A 211 14.00 -14.39 13.08
CA GLY A 211 12.66 -13.79 13.08
C GLY A 211 11.54 -14.66 13.67
N TYR A 212 11.86 -15.64 14.52
CA TYR A 212 10.86 -16.37 15.31
C TYR A 212 10.41 -15.57 16.53
N LEU A 213 11.31 -14.75 17.07
CA LEU A 213 11.01 -13.74 18.08
C LEU A 213 11.07 -12.37 17.42
N TRP A 214 10.11 -11.51 17.70
CA TRP A 214 10.17 -10.09 17.33
C TRP A 214 10.23 -9.22 18.57
N SER A 215 11.12 -8.24 18.56
CA SER A 215 11.25 -7.29 19.66
C SER A 215 10.26 -6.13 19.52
N ASP A 216 9.93 -5.50 20.65
CA ASP A 216 9.10 -4.30 20.67
C ASP A 216 9.79 -3.02 20.14
N LEU A 217 11.07 -3.07 19.73
CA LEU A 217 11.70 -2.03 18.92
C LEU A 217 11.16 -1.99 17.49
N ARG A 218 10.57 -3.10 17.04
CA ARG A 218 9.96 -3.26 15.72
C ARG A 218 8.52 -2.74 15.65
N CYS A 219 7.86 -2.42 16.76
CA CYS A 219 6.44 -2.00 16.76
C CYS A 219 6.16 -0.71 15.98
N TYR A 220 7.16 0.16 15.80
CA TYR A 220 6.96 1.53 15.32
C TYR A 220 7.05 1.68 13.79
N PHE A 221 6.69 0.63 13.04
CA PHE A 221 6.74 0.62 11.58
C PHE A 221 5.61 1.41 10.91
N PHE A 222 4.50 1.64 11.62
CA PHE A 222 3.28 2.19 11.03
C PHE A 222 3.12 3.66 11.41
N GLY A 223 2.86 4.50 10.43
CA GLY A 223 2.78 5.95 10.61
C GLY A 223 4.07 6.68 10.24
N ASN A 224 3.98 8.01 10.27
CA ASN A 224 4.94 8.88 9.58
C ASN A 224 6.01 9.47 10.51
N LYS A 225 5.90 9.11 11.79
CA LYS A 225 6.86 9.38 12.86
C LYS A 225 7.68 8.14 13.23
N GLN A 226 7.79 7.17 12.31
CA GLN A 226 8.45 5.87 12.54
C GLN A 226 9.80 6.01 13.24
N PHE A 227 10.63 6.98 12.82
CA PHE A 227 11.97 7.16 13.36
C PHE A 227 11.95 7.85 14.72
N GLU A 228 11.05 8.81 14.93
CA GLU A 228 10.86 9.48 16.22
C GLU A 228 10.42 8.46 17.27
N LEU A 229 9.38 7.68 16.97
CA LEU A 229 8.83 6.66 17.85
C LEU A 229 9.84 5.53 18.14
N PHE A 230 10.60 5.10 17.13
CA PHE A 230 11.71 4.17 17.31
C PHE A 230 12.75 4.73 18.29
N LEU A 231 13.15 5.99 18.16
CA LEU A 231 14.12 6.62 19.06
C LEU A 231 13.57 6.83 20.46
N GLU A 232 12.30 7.18 20.62
CA GLU A 232 11.61 7.24 21.91
C GLU A 232 11.66 5.89 22.62
N LYS A 233 11.32 4.81 21.92
CA LYS A 233 11.40 3.46 22.45
C LYS A 233 12.83 3.07 22.82
N LEU A 234 13.78 3.34 21.94
CA LEU A 234 15.21 3.06 22.18
C LEU A 234 15.73 3.80 23.42
N ASN A 235 15.28 5.04 23.64
CA ASN A 235 15.60 5.81 24.82
C ASN A 235 15.01 5.20 26.11
N SER A 236 13.85 4.55 26.05
CA SER A 236 13.27 3.83 27.19
C SER A 236 14.17 2.69 27.71
N TYR A 237 14.96 2.09 26.82
CA TYR A 237 15.99 1.11 27.17
C TYR A 237 17.29 1.70 27.73
N LYS A 238 17.36 3.04 27.84
CA LYS A 238 18.51 3.79 28.37
C LYS A 238 19.83 3.42 27.69
N MET A 239 19.79 3.12 26.38
CA MET A 239 20.97 2.79 25.59
C MET A 239 21.94 3.98 25.54
N LYS A 240 23.08 3.86 26.21
CA LYS A 240 24.16 4.87 26.18
C LYS A 240 25.27 4.36 25.27
N SER A 241 25.10 4.53 23.97
CA SER A 241 26.10 4.15 22.96
C SER A 241 26.34 5.25 21.95
N GLU A 242 27.50 5.19 21.29
CA GLU A 242 27.85 6.07 20.17
C GLU A 242 26.78 6.02 19.06
N LEU A 243 26.19 4.84 18.84
CA LEU A 243 25.10 4.64 17.89
C LEU A 243 23.88 5.50 18.25
N ASN A 244 23.46 5.53 19.51
CA ASN A 244 22.33 6.38 19.94
C ASN A 244 22.60 7.87 19.64
N GLY A 245 23.82 8.35 19.91
CA GLY A 245 24.22 9.72 19.60
C GLY A 245 24.14 10.05 18.12
N LYS A 246 24.66 9.17 17.25
CA LYS A 246 24.59 9.33 15.79
C LYS A 246 23.16 9.35 15.27
N LEU A 247 22.28 8.50 15.82
CA LEU A 247 20.88 8.44 15.39
C LEU A 247 20.10 9.72 15.76
N LYS A 248 20.32 10.27 16.96
CA LYS A 248 19.74 11.55 17.37
C LYS A 248 20.23 12.72 16.52
N GLU A 249 21.52 12.72 16.16
CA GLU A 249 22.06 13.73 15.25
C GLU A 249 21.40 13.65 13.86
N ILE A 250 21.22 12.44 13.32
CA ILE A 250 20.51 12.22 12.04
C ILE A 250 19.08 12.75 12.12
N GLN A 251 18.36 12.51 13.22
CA GLN A 251 17.00 13.03 13.42
C GLN A 251 16.96 14.56 13.35
N LEU A 252 17.87 15.25 14.04
CA LEU A 252 17.95 16.71 14.03
C LEU A 252 18.24 17.26 12.62
N LEU A 253 19.17 16.65 11.89
CA LEU A 253 19.49 17.04 10.51
C LEU A 253 18.31 16.81 9.56
N MET A 254 17.54 15.74 9.77
CA MET A 254 16.33 15.47 9.01
C MET A 254 15.24 16.52 9.25
N GLU A 255 15.05 16.93 10.52
CA GLU A 255 14.13 18.02 10.87
C GLU A 255 14.56 19.36 10.26
N GLU A 256 15.86 19.65 10.27
CA GLU A 256 16.43 20.83 9.61
C GLU A 256 16.15 20.78 8.10
N TYR A 257 16.44 19.65 7.45
CA TYR A 257 16.19 19.48 6.01
C TYR A 257 14.71 19.69 5.67
N ASN A 258 13.77 19.15 6.45
CA ASN A 258 12.33 19.35 6.21
C ASN A 258 11.91 20.83 6.21
N ARG A 259 12.65 21.72 6.90
CA ARG A 259 12.37 23.16 6.97
C ARG A 259 13.00 23.97 5.83
N THR A 260 13.95 23.38 5.10
CA THR A 260 14.61 24.08 3.98
C THR A 260 13.71 24.25 2.78
N GLU A 261 13.92 25.32 2.02
CA GLU A 261 13.23 25.49 0.75
C GLU A 261 13.72 24.47 -0.29
N ILE A 262 12.87 24.20 -1.28
CA ILE A 262 13.23 23.27 -2.35
C ILE A 262 14.27 23.91 -3.26
N GLY A 263 15.39 23.21 -3.39
CA GLY A 263 16.57 23.63 -4.11
C GLY A 263 17.75 24.00 -3.21
N GLU A 264 17.50 24.23 -1.92
CA GLU A 264 18.53 24.63 -0.95
C GLU A 264 19.00 23.46 -0.08
N GLY A 265 18.26 22.34 -0.05
CA GLY A 265 18.51 21.22 0.86
C GLY A 265 19.58 20.22 0.40
N THR A 266 20.20 20.44 -0.77
CA THR A 266 21.13 19.47 -1.38
C THR A 266 22.35 19.17 -0.49
N GLY A 267 22.92 20.19 0.17
CA GLY A 267 24.05 20.01 1.09
C GLY A 267 23.69 19.15 2.30
N LEU A 268 22.55 19.44 2.94
CA LEU A 268 22.06 18.67 4.08
C LEU A 268 21.75 17.23 3.72
N ILE A 269 21.14 16.96 2.55
CA ILE A 269 20.90 15.58 2.09
C ILE A 269 22.19 14.78 1.97
N LYS A 270 23.26 15.38 1.47
CA LYS A 270 24.57 14.73 1.40
C LYS A 270 25.12 14.40 2.78
N ILE A 271 25.01 15.33 3.73
CA ILE A 271 25.46 15.13 5.12
C ILE A 271 24.67 13.99 5.76
N ILE A 272 23.33 14.02 5.65
CA ILE A 272 22.44 12.99 6.20
C ILE A 272 22.79 11.62 5.61
N GLN A 273 22.83 11.49 4.28
CA GLN A 273 23.17 10.21 3.63
C GLN A 273 24.58 9.73 3.97
N GLY A 274 25.55 10.64 4.09
CA GLY A 274 26.91 10.31 4.51
C GLY A 274 26.95 9.72 5.92
N LYS A 275 26.27 10.36 6.87
CA LYS A 275 26.14 9.84 8.24
C LYS A 275 25.41 8.51 8.29
N MET A 276 24.31 8.36 7.56
CA MET A 276 23.56 7.10 7.51
C MET A 276 24.40 5.96 6.91
N LYS A 277 25.15 6.21 5.84
CA LYS A 277 26.06 5.23 5.23
C LYS A 277 27.22 4.83 6.13
N SER A 278 27.64 5.71 7.04
CA SER A 278 28.67 5.39 8.04
C SER A 278 28.18 4.42 9.12
N ILE A 279 26.86 4.30 9.31
CA ILE A 279 26.25 3.34 10.24
C ILE A 279 25.96 2.03 9.50
N VAL A 280 25.18 2.09 8.42
CA VAL A 280 24.90 0.95 7.53
C VAL A 280 25.02 1.42 6.09
N SER A 281 25.92 0.80 5.33
CA SER A 281 26.10 1.10 3.91
C SER A 281 24.98 0.47 3.07
N LYS A 282 23.96 1.26 2.72
CA LYS A 282 22.89 0.90 1.78
C LYS A 282 22.88 1.80 0.55
N LYS A 283 22.36 1.26 -0.55
CA LYS A 283 22.08 2.04 -1.77
C LYS A 283 21.06 3.14 -1.51
N ARG A 284 20.04 2.85 -0.69
CA ARG A 284 19.00 3.78 -0.26
C ARG A 284 19.04 3.89 1.26
N CYS A 285 19.17 5.10 1.77
CA CYS A 285 19.15 5.37 3.20
C CYS A 285 17.94 6.21 3.59
N ILE A 286 17.34 6.94 2.65
CA ILE A 286 16.27 7.89 2.90
C ILE A 286 15.10 7.63 1.95
N HIS A 287 13.91 7.91 2.44
CA HIS A 287 12.68 8.04 1.67
C HIS A 287 12.17 9.47 1.84
N ILE A 288 11.62 10.06 0.77
CA ILE A 288 11.01 11.39 0.80
C ILE A 288 9.61 11.33 0.19
N ASP A 289 8.65 11.91 0.89
CA ASP A 289 7.36 12.30 0.31
C ASP A 289 7.29 13.83 0.22
N SER A 290 6.50 14.32 -0.72
CA SER A 290 6.32 15.74 -0.94
C SER A 290 4.87 16.09 -1.24
N THR A 291 4.46 17.28 -0.79
CA THR A 291 3.14 17.88 -1.01
C THR A 291 3.31 19.32 -1.47
N ARG A 292 2.24 19.92 -2.00
CA ARG A 292 2.16 21.34 -2.31
C ARG A 292 0.91 21.93 -1.71
N ASP A 293 1.03 23.17 -1.27
CA ASP A 293 -0.13 23.99 -0.99
C ASP A 293 -0.92 24.21 -2.29
N ILE A 294 -2.24 24.28 -2.18
CA ILE A 294 -3.14 24.57 -3.30
C ILE A 294 -3.77 25.93 -3.04
N ASP A 295 -3.23 26.97 -3.68
CA ASP A 295 -3.66 28.36 -3.48
C ASP A 295 -5.10 28.57 -3.98
N SER A 296 -5.46 27.92 -5.09
CA SER A 296 -6.82 27.95 -5.63
C SER A 296 -7.12 26.74 -6.52
N CYS A 297 -8.37 26.28 -6.49
CA CYS A 297 -8.88 25.20 -7.34
C CYS A 297 -10.16 25.64 -8.04
N LYS A 298 -10.03 26.05 -9.31
CA LYS A 298 -11.11 26.58 -10.16
C LYS A 298 -11.60 25.56 -11.18
N LEU A 299 -11.59 24.28 -10.80
CA LEU A 299 -12.19 23.22 -11.60
C LEU A 299 -13.71 23.28 -11.47
N ASP A 300 -14.41 23.00 -12.58
CA ASP A 300 -15.88 22.98 -12.63
C ASP A 300 -16.38 21.67 -12.03
N GLN A 301 -16.72 21.71 -10.75
CA GLN A 301 -17.17 20.55 -10.00
C GLN A 301 -18.40 19.90 -10.61
N THR A 302 -19.39 20.70 -11.03
CA THR A 302 -20.64 20.19 -11.59
C THR A 302 -20.35 19.40 -12.85
N ARG A 303 -19.56 19.97 -13.77
CA ARG A 303 -19.21 19.28 -15.02
C ARG A 303 -18.40 18.01 -14.79
N ILE A 304 -17.41 18.06 -13.90
CA ILE A 304 -16.57 16.89 -13.59
C ILE A 304 -17.39 15.79 -12.92
N ASN A 305 -18.27 16.16 -11.99
CA ASN A 305 -19.17 15.22 -11.34
C ASN A 305 -20.09 14.56 -12.37
N GLU A 306 -20.74 15.32 -13.25
CA GLU A 306 -21.61 14.78 -14.31
C GLU A 306 -20.87 13.81 -15.25
N ASP A 307 -19.69 14.19 -15.75
CA ASP A 307 -18.94 13.36 -16.69
C ASP A 307 -18.48 12.04 -16.01
N LEU A 308 -17.94 12.11 -14.78
CA LEU A 308 -17.39 10.93 -14.10
C LEU A 308 -18.46 10.03 -13.47
N THR A 309 -19.55 10.58 -12.91
CA THR A 309 -20.64 9.74 -12.37
C THR A 309 -21.41 9.07 -13.48
N GLY A 310 -21.67 9.75 -14.60
CA GLY A 310 -22.30 9.15 -15.78
C GLY A 310 -21.49 7.97 -16.33
N PHE A 311 -20.17 8.08 -16.29
CA PHE A 311 -19.29 6.96 -16.65
C PHE A 311 -19.33 5.80 -15.65
N LEU A 312 -19.29 6.06 -14.34
CA LEU A 312 -19.42 5.00 -13.33
C LEU A 312 -20.78 4.29 -13.41
N GLU A 313 -21.85 5.04 -13.71
CA GLU A 313 -23.18 4.47 -13.96
C GLU A 313 -23.22 3.60 -15.21
N PHE A 314 -22.56 4.02 -16.30
CA PHE A 314 -22.41 3.21 -17.50
C PHE A 314 -21.66 1.91 -17.20
N LEU A 315 -20.49 1.98 -16.54
CA LEU A 315 -19.71 0.78 -16.23
C LEU A 315 -20.56 -0.19 -15.42
N SER A 316 -21.12 0.32 -14.34
CA SER A 316 -22.05 -0.37 -13.46
C SER A 316 -23.07 -1.18 -14.25
N GLN A 317 -23.87 -0.53 -15.13
CA GLN A 317 -24.92 -1.20 -15.92
C GLN A 317 -24.46 -2.43 -16.73
N HIS A 318 -23.18 -2.53 -17.06
CA HIS A 318 -22.61 -3.59 -17.92
C HIS A 318 -21.60 -4.49 -17.19
N THR A 319 -21.40 -4.31 -15.89
CA THR A 319 -20.47 -5.11 -15.09
C THR A 319 -21.14 -6.04 -14.11
N PHE A 320 -22.32 -5.70 -13.62
CA PHE A 320 -22.91 -6.34 -12.45
C PHE A 320 -23.20 -7.82 -12.63
N LYS A 321 -22.19 -8.64 -12.28
CA LYS A 321 -22.14 -10.10 -12.06
C LYS A 321 -20.73 -10.65 -12.38
N LEU A 322 -19.62 -9.91 -12.23
CA LEU A 322 -18.27 -10.48 -12.46
C LEU A 322 -17.50 -10.73 -11.15
N SER A 323 -17.70 -9.93 -10.09
CA SER A 323 -17.01 -10.09 -8.79
C SER A 323 -17.36 -11.38 -8.02
N ALA A 324 -18.65 -11.74 -7.95
CA ALA A 324 -19.12 -12.89 -7.16
C ALA A 324 -18.54 -14.23 -7.64
N PHE A 325 -18.06 -14.30 -8.89
CA PHE A 325 -17.87 -15.56 -9.59
C PHE A 325 -16.42 -15.95 -9.85
N ARG A 326 -15.49 -15.00 -9.76
CA ARG A 326 -14.04 -15.29 -9.77
C ARG A 326 -13.59 -16.13 -8.57
N THR A 327 -14.45 -16.26 -7.57
CA THR A 327 -14.23 -17.12 -6.40
C THR A 327 -15.29 -18.22 -6.27
N SER A 328 -16.07 -18.48 -7.32
CA SER A 328 -17.20 -19.41 -7.29
C SER A 328 -16.80 -20.83 -6.90
N ASN A 329 -15.66 -21.36 -7.37
CA ASN A 329 -15.21 -22.70 -6.98
C ASN A 329 -14.93 -22.79 -5.47
N VAL A 330 -14.36 -21.74 -4.89
CA VAL A 330 -14.12 -21.69 -3.44
C VAL A 330 -15.42 -21.59 -2.66
N VAL A 331 -16.37 -20.77 -3.12
CA VAL A 331 -17.71 -20.66 -2.54
C VAL A 331 -18.44 -22.01 -2.63
N ASN A 332 -18.45 -22.64 -3.79
CA ASN A 332 -19.07 -23.95 -4.00
C ASN A 332 -18.43 -25.01 -3.11
N SER A 333 -17.10 -25.08 -3.06
CA SER A 333 -16.37 -26.00 -2.19
C SER A 333 -16.67 -25.75 -0.71
N PHE A 334 -16.87 -24.47 -0.32
CA PHE A 334 -17.31 -24.12 1.03
C PHE A 334 -18.73 -24.64 1.30
N ILE A 335 -19.69 -24.37 0.41
CA ILE A 335 -21.08 -24.78 0.55
C ILE A 335 -21.19 -26.31 0.60
N GLU A 336 -20.51 -27.03 -0.30
CA GLU A 336 -20.50 -28.50 -0.35
C GLU A 336 -20.03 -29.11 0.97
N LYS A 337 -19.07 -28.48 1.64
CA LYS A 337 -18.45 -29.01 2.85
C LYS A 337 -19.14 -28.55 4.15
N TYR A 338 -19.50 -27.27 4.24
CA TYR A 338 -19.97 -26.63 5.47
C TYR A 338 -21.43 -26.16 5.42
N GLY A 339 -22.05 -26.18 4.24
CA GLY A 339 -23.39 -25.63 4.01
C GLY A 339 -23.48 -24.15 4.39
N ASP A 340 -24.61 -23.76 5.00
CA ASP A 340 -24.90 -22.38 5.41
C ASP A 340 -24.31 -22.02 6.80
N THR A 341 -23.32 -22.77 7.29
CA THR A 341 -22.78 -22.60 8.64
C THR A 341 -21.58 -21.64 8.67
N GLU A 342 -21.51 -20.80 9.70
CA GLU A 342 -20.31 -20.02 10.01
C GLU A 342 -19.25 -20.92 10.67
N VAL A 343 -18.04 -20.98 10.11
CA VAL A 343 -16.93 -21.77 10.67
C VAL A 343 -15.77 -20.88 11.09
N PRO A 344 -14.99 -21.25 12.12
CA PRO A 344 -13.76 -20.53 12.46
C PRO A 344 -12.83 -20.40 11.25
N LEU A 345 -12.36 -19.19 10.97
CA LEU A 345 -11.48 -18.90 9.83
C LEU A 345 -10.27 -19.84 9.81
N LYS A 346 -9.68 -20.09 10.98
CA LYS A 346 -8.52 -20.96 11.12
C LYS A 346 -8.78 -22.40 10.64
N ILE A 347 -9.96 -22.96 10.93
CA ILE A 347 -10.33 -24.30 10.46
C ILE A 347 -10.38 -24.32 8.94
N PHE A 348 -11.03 -23.32 8.33
CA PHE A 348 -11.08 -23.20 6.89
C PHE A 348 -9.69 -23.07 6.26
N THR A 349 -8.82 -22.24 6.82
CA THR A 349 -7.47 -22.00 6.27
C THR A 349 -6.52 -23.18 6.47
N ASP A 350 -6.64 -23.92 7.58
CA ASP A 350 -5.80 -25.09 7.86
C ASP A 350 -6.14 -26.27 6.92
N GLU A 351 -7.39 -26.36 6.48
CA GLU A 351 -7.89 -27.43 5.62
C GLU A 351 -7.79 -27.14 4.11
N ASN A 352 -7.45 -25.91 3.72
CA ASN A 352 -7.40 -25.48 2.33
C ASN A 352 -6.06 -24.85 1.96
N ASN A 353 -5.56 -25.14 0.76
CA ASN A 353 -4.39 -24.45 0.24
C ASN A 353 -4.79 -23.09 -0.35
N LEU A 354 -4.61 -22.03 0.44
CA LEU A 354 -4.96 -20.65 0.04
C LEU A 354 -4.34 -20.22 -1.29
N GLU A 355 -3.20 -20.77 -1.72
CA GLU A 355 -2.59 -20.39 -3.01
C GLU A 355 -3.44 -20.83 -4.20
N GLN A 356 -4.01 -22.04 -4.13
CA GLN A 356 -4.89 -22.55 -5.19
C GLN A 356 -6.18 -21.74 -5.29
N LEU A 357 -6.65 -21.18 -4.16
CA LEU A 357 -7.83 -20.33 -4.12
C LEU A 357 -7.63 -18.98 -4.85
N PHE A 358 -6.40 -18.61 -5.20
CA PHE A 358 -6.10 -17.41 -5.99
C PHE A 358 -6.01 -17.68 -7.50
N GLU A 359 -5.97 -18.93 -7.94
CA GLU A 359 -5.70 -19.33 -9.33
C GLU A 359 -6.97 -19.71 -10.11
N ASP A 360 -8.16 -19.51 -9.52
CA ASP A 360 -9.43 -19.81 -10.16
C ASP A 360 -9.71 -18.87 -11.35
N ASN A 361 -9.42 -19.36 -12.55
CA ASN A 361 -9.66 -18.67 -13.84
C ASN A 361 -11.03 -19.00 -14.45
N TYR A 362 -12.03 -19.29 -13.62
CA TYR A 362 -13.36 -19.65 -14.12
C TYR A 362 -14.07 -18.40 -14.64
N MET A 363 -14.23 -18.31 -15.97
CA MET A 363 -15.00 -17.25 -16.64
C MET A 363 -16.45 -17.71 -16.80
N LEU A 364 -17.40 -16.94 -16.26
CA LEU A 364 -18.82 -17.23 -16.47
C LEU A 364 -19.26 -17.01 -17.91
N GLN A 365 -20.38 -17.64 -18.28
CA GLN A 365 -20.99 -17.43 -19.60
C GLN A 365 -21.36 -15.96 -19.86
N GLU A 366 -21.82 -15.22 -18.85
CA GLU A 366 -22.14 -13.80 -18.96
C GLU A 366 -20.87 -12.95 -19.24
N GLU A 367 -19.77 -13.22 -18.53
CA GLU A 367 -18.46 -12.59 -18.79
C GLU A 367 -17.98 -12.88 -20.22
N ILE A 368 -18.09 -14.12 -20.65
CA ILE A 368 -17.76 -14.55 -22.01
C ILE A 368 -18.60 -13.79 -23.05
N ASN A 369 -19.90 -13.58 -22.77
CA ASN A 369 -20.78 -12.86 -23.68
C ASN A 369 -20.41 -11.38 -23.79
N ILE A 370 -20.17 -10.71 -22.66
CA ILE A 370 -19.72 -9.31 -22.63
C ILE A 370 -18.37 -9.18 -23.35
N ARG A 371 -17.44 -10.10 -23.07
CA ARG A 371 -16.12 -10.14 -23.70
C ARG A 371 -16.23 -10.21 -25.22
N LYS A 372 -17.07 -11.13 -25.73
CA LYS A 372 -17.33 -11.28 -27.17
C LYS A 372 -17.90 -10.02 -27.78
N GLU A 373 -18.85 -9.34 -27.13
CA GLU A 373 -19.41 -8.10 -27.66
C GLU A 373 -18.39 -6.96 -27.71
N ILE A 374 -17.50 -6.86 -26.72
CA ILE A 374 -16.39 -5.92 -26.75
C ILE A 374 -15.42 -6.25 -27.88
N GLU A 375 -15.03 -7.51 -28.03
CA GLU A 375 -14.15 -7.95 -29.12
C GLU A 375 -14.77 -7.69 -30.50
N ASN A 376 -16.04 -8.02 -30.68
CA ASN A 376 -16.80 -7.72 -31.90
C ASN A 376 -16.81 -6.22 -32.22
N LEU A 377 -17.07 -5.37 -31.22
CA LEU A 377 -17.02 -3.92 -31.40
C LEU A 377 -15.63 -3.45 -31.86
N ILE A 378 -14.57 -3.95 -31.22
CA ILE A 378 -13.19 -3.60 -31.55
C ILE A 378 -12.86 -4.04 -32.99
N GLU A 379 -13.21 -5.26 -33.36
CA GLU A 379 -12.97 -5.80 -34.70
C GLU A 379 -13.73 -5.02 -35.77
N MET A 380 -15.01 -4.68 -35.53
CA MET A 380 -15.81 -3.90 -36.47
C MET A 380 -15.22 -2.51 -36.72
N GLU A 381 -14.74 -1.81 -35.67
CA GLU A 381 -14.11 -0.50 -35.84
C GLU A 381 -12.74 -0.63 -36.52
N LYS A 382 -11.95 -1.66 -36.19
CA LYS A 382 -10.70 -1.98 -36.93
C LYS A 382 -10.94 -2.21 -38.42
N MET A 383 -11.99 -2.96 -38.80
CA MET A 383 -12.33 -3.22 -40.20
C MET A 383 -12.72 -1.95 -40.98
N LYS A 384 -13.28 -0.95 -40.28
CA LYS A 384 -13.59 0.37 -40.87
C LYS A 384 -12.35 1.27 -40.99
N GLY A 385 -11.19 0.84 -40.46
CA GLY A 385 -9.99 1.68 -40.36
C GLY A 385 -10.08 2.73 -39.25
N GLU A 386 -11.06 2.61 -38.35
CA GLU A 386 -11.24 3.54 -37.24
C GLU A 386 -10.21 3.29 -36.14
N LYS A 387 -9.72 4.39 -35.54
CA LYS A 387 -8.76 4.35 -34.43
C LYS A 387 -9.40 4.52 -33.06
N ILE A 388 -10.73 4.63 -33.03
CA ILE A 388 -11.49 4.92 -31.81
C ILE A 388 -12.63 3.90 -31.71
N VAL A 389 -12.74 3.27 -30.54
CA VAL A 389 -13.85 2.44 -30.13
C VAL A 389 -14.62 3.19 -29.05
N ASP A 390 -15.89 3.50 -29.32
CA ASP A 390 -16.78 4.12 -28.36
C ASP A 390 -17.59 3.05 -27.63
N LEU A 391 -17.33 2.89 -26.33
CA LEU A 391 -18.00 1.89 -25.50
C LEU A 391 -19.47 2.21 -25.25
N GLU A 392 -19.94 3.44 -25.44
CA GLU A 392 -21.37 3.75 -25.30
C GLU A 392 -22.22 2.89 -26.27
N LYS A 393 -21.63 2.42 -27.37
CA LYS A 393 -22.25 1.48 -28.32
C LYS A 393 -22.56 0.10 -27.70
N LEU A 394 -21.97 -0.27 -26.56
CA LEU A 394 -22.30 -1.53 -25.86
C LEU A 394 -23.75 -1.55 -25.39
N SER A 395 -24.31 -0.40 -24.98
CA SER A 395 -25.70 -0.32 -24.50
C SER A 395 -26.74 -0.60 -25.60
N GLN A 396 -26.33 -0.61 -26.86
CA GLN A 396 -27.19 -0.99 -28.00
C GLN A 396 -27.13 -2.50 -28.29
N ARG A 397 -26.19 -3.22 -27.65
CA ARG A 397 -25.84 -4.62 -27.95
C ARG A 397 -26.12 -5.55 -26.78
N LEU A 398 -26.09 -5.03 -25.57
CA LEU A 398 -26.32 -5.75 -24.34
C LEU A 398 -27.54 -5.17 -23.63
N GLU A 399 -28.39 -6.04 -23.12
CA GLU A 399 -29.46 -5.62 -22.21
C GLU A 399 -28.85 -5.12 -20.90
N ILE A 400 -29.38 -4.00 -20.41
CA ILE A 400 -28.97 -3.43 -19.11
C ILE A 400 -29.36 -4.41 -18.01
N GLN A 401 -28.40 -4.87 -17.23
CA GLN A 401 -28.66 -5.73 -16.09
C GLN A 401 -28.89 -4.88 -14.82
N SER A 402 -29.97 -5.14 -14.11
CA SER A 402 -30.23 -4.55 -12.80
C SER A 402 -29.47 -5.31 -11.70
N THR A 403 -28.87 -4.57 -10.77
CA THR A 403 -28.18 -5.11 -9.59
C THR A 403 -29.13 -5.58 -8.52
N GLU A 404 -28.93 -6.79 -8.03
CA GLU A 404 -29.37 -7.21 -6.69
C GLU A 404 -28.24 -7.18 -5.64
N GLY A 405 -26.96 -7.09 -6.08
CA GLY A 405 -25.78 -7.10 -5.21
C GLY A 405 -25.49 -5.77 -4.49
N GLU A 406 -24.71 -5.86 -3.39
CA GLU A 406 -24.31 -4.69 -2.60
C GLU A 406 -23.19 -3.88 -3.26
N LEU A 407 -23.41 -2.57 -3.46
CA LEU A 407 -22.37 -1.63 -3.91
C LEU A 407 -21.43 -1.20 -2.77
N PRO A 408 -20.16 -0.89 -3.05
CA PRO A 408 -19.27 -0.23 -2.10
C PRO A 408 -19.75 1.21 -1.84
N ILE A 409 -19.44 1.75 -0.66
CA ILE A 409 -19.81 3.15 -0.32
C ILE A 409 -18.86 4.16 -0.98
N PHE A 410 -17.60 3.78 -1.16
CA PHE A 410 -16.56 4.63 -1.73
C PHE A 410 -15.84 3.90 -2.85
N SER A 411 -15.34 4.66 -3.81
CA SER A 411 -14.40 4.19 -4.82
C SER A 411 -13.39 5.29 -5.11
N GLU A 412 -12.14 4.92 -5.42
CA GLU A 412 -11.08 5.83 -5.86
C GLU A 412 -10.80 5.64 -7.35
N LEU A 413 -11.01 6.70 -8.13
CA LEU A 413 -10.78 6.73 -9.58
C LEU A 413 -9.76 7.84 -9.94
N PRO A 414 -8.47 7.50 -10.09
CA PRO A 414 -7.46 8.43 -10.57
C PRO A 414 -7.64 8.74 -12.06
N VAL A 415 -7.82 10.02 -12.36
CA VAL A 415 -7.92 10.54 -13.73
C VAL A 415 -6.91 11.66 -13.94
N SER A 416 -6.32 11.72 -15.14
CA SER A 416 -5.62 12.93 -15.59
C SER A 416 -6.61 13.79 -16.35
N ILE A 417 -6.69 15.07 -16.00
CA ILE A 417 -7.64 16.01 -16.61
C ILE A 417 -6.86 16.93 -17.56
N THR A 418 -7.32 17.02 -18.80
CA THR A 418 -6.92 18.08 -19.72
C THR A 418 -8.13 18.97 -20.01
N SER A 419 -7.89 20.27 -20.19
CA SER A 419 -8.95 21.22 -20.53
C SER A 419 -8.55 22.03 -21.75
N ARG A 420 -9.46 22.16 -22.71
CA ARG A 420 -9.28 23.02 -23.88
C ARG A 420 -10.57 23.81 -24.12
N LYS A 421 -10.48 25.14 -24.08
CA LYS A 421 -11.63 26.05 -24.26
C LYS A 421 -12.84 25.71 -23.37
N GLY A 422 -12.59 25.23 -22.14
CA GLY A 422 -13.63 24.86 -21.19
C GLY A 422 -14.14 23.43 -21.29
N THR A 423 -13.79 22.67 -22.33
CA THR A 423 -14.12 21.24 -22.43
C THR A 423 -13.06 20.41 -21.72
N TYR A 424 -13.48 19.50 -20.84
CA TYR A 424 -12.59 18.54 -20.18
C TYR A 424 -12.48 17.25 -20.99
N THR A 425 -11.28 16.68 -21.00
CA THR A 425 -11.01 15.31 -21.42
C THR A 425 -10.29 14.59 -20.29
N TYR A 426 -10.78 13.42 -19.93
CA TYR A 426 -10.25 12.62 -18.84
C TYR A 426 -9.45 11.45 -19.41
N HIS A 427 -8.28 11.20 -18.86
CA HIS A 427 -7.47 10.04 -19.17
C HIS A 427 -7.41 9.15 -17.95
N LEU A 428 -8.02 7.98 -18.06
CA LEU A 428 -8.10 7.00 -17.00
C LEU A 428 -6.71 6.36 -16.79
N ASN A 429 -6.34 6.11 -15.53
CA ASN A 429 -5.16 5.30 -15.27
C ASN A 429 -5.51 3.81 -15.45
N PRO A 430 -4.85 3.09 -16.36
CA PRO A 430 -5.21 1.69 -16.65
C PRO A 430 -4.91 0.73 -15.48
N TYR A 431 -4.11 1.13 -14.48
CA TYR A 431 -3.64 0.22 -13.42
C TYR A 431 -3.96 0.68 -12.00
N LEU A 432 -4.57 1.85 -11.82
CA LEU A 432 -4.88 2.40 -10.50
C LEU A 432 -6.37 2.72 -10.42
N ARG A 433 -7.07 1.94 -9.61
CA ARG A 433 -8.48 2.10 -9.23
C ARG A 433 -8.74 1.27 -7.98
N SER A 434 -9.76 1.62 -7.21
CA SER A 434 -10.12 0.87 -6.01
C SER A 434 -11.58 1.09 -5.64
N ILE A 435 -12.21 0.07 -5.08
CA ILE A 435 -13.51 0.16 -4.39
C ILE A 435 -13.35 0.42 -2.88
N GLU A 436 -12.13 0.72 -2.44
CA GLU A 436 -11.81 1.07 -1.06
C GLU A 436 -11.38 2.54 -0.99
N HIS A 437 -11.73 3.19 0.12
CA HIS A 437 -11.28 4.55 0.41
C HIS A 437 -9.88 4.52 1.03
N GLY A 438 -8.92 5.23 0.45
CA GLY A 438 -7.56 5.36 0.98
C GLY A 438 -6.54 4.40 0.38
N LYS A 439 -6.91 3.47 -0.51
CA LYS A 439 -5.95 2.56 -1.14
C LYS A 439 -4.88 3.29 -1.96
N ILE A 440 -5.23 4.42 -2.58
CA ILE A 440 -4.37 5.19 -3.49
C ILE A 440 -3.71 6.38 -2.80
N ALA A 441 -4.43 7.06 -1.91
CA ALA A 441 -3.99 8.29 -1.24
C ALA A 441 -3.64 8.11 0.25
N GLY A 442 -4.00 6.98 0.87
CA GLY A 442 -3.93 6.76 2.33
C GLY A 442 -2.55 6.99 2.92
N ARG A 443 -1.51 6.51 2.22
CA ARG A 443 -0.11 6.71 2.60
C ARG A 443 0.31 8.16 2.81
N PHE A 444 -0.40 9.10 2.20
CA PHE A 444 -0.06 10.52 2.21
C PHE A 444 -0.91 11.36 3.16
N LEU A 445 -1.93 10.76 3.80
CA LEU A 445 -2.89 11.49 4.65
C LEU A 445 -2.24 12.22 5.83
N TYR A 446 -1.11 11.73 6.32
CA TYR A 446 -0.38 12.39 7.41
C TYR A 446 0.16 13.78 7.07
N MET A 447 0.30 14.09 5.78
CA MET A 447 0.75 15.41 5.35
C MET A 447 -0.37 16.45 5.44
N ASP A 448 -1.62 16.03 5.67
CA ASP A 448 -2.80 16.89 5.76
C ASP A 448 -3.77 16.39 6.85
N LYS A 449 -3.71 17.02 8.03
CA LYS A 449 -4.56 16.68 9.19
C LYS A 449 -6.06 16.79 8.91
N ILE A 450 -6.47 17.74 8.08
CA ILE A 450 -7.89 17.95 7.77
C ILE A 450 -8.39 16.76 6.96
N MET A 451 -7.62 16.33 5.97
CA MET A 451 -7.94 15.15 5.17
C MET A 451 -7.86 13.86 5.96
N GLN A 452 -6.93 13.75 6.90
CA GLN A 452 -6.87 12.64 7.85
C GLN A 452 -8.21 12.46 8.59
N GLU A 453 -8.79 13.53 9.13
CA GLU A 453 -10.12 13.46 9.77
C GLU A 453 -11.25 13.16 8.78
N LYS A 454 -11.21 13.71 7.56
CA LYS A 454 -12.23 13.41 6.54
C LYS A 454 -12.25 11.94 6.10
N TYR A 455 -11.08 11.34 5.97
CA TYR A 455 -10.97 9.91 5.73
C TYR A 455 -11.52 9.11 6.92
N ARG A 456 -11.21 9.51 8.17
CA ARG A 456 -11.78 8.91 9.39
C ARG A 456 -13.31 8.98 9.43
N GLU A 457 -13.91 10.14 9.13
CA GLU A 457 -15.37 10.31 9.02
C GLU A 457 -15.98 9.38 7.96
N SER A 458 -15.30 9.25 6.82
CA SER A 458 -15.73 8.37 5.73
C SER A 458 -15.75 6.92 6.18
N PHE A 459 -14.75 6.49 6.95
CA PHE A 459 -14.70 5.14 7.49
C PHE A 459 -15.85 4.86 8.48
N ASN A 460 -16.07 5.77 9.43
CA ASN A 460 -17.19 5.66 10.38
C ASN A 460 -18.55 5.57 9.65
N LYS A 461 -18.69 6.29 8.54
CA LYS A 461 -19.87 6.21 7.67
C LYS A 461 -20.03 4.81 7.06
N VAL A 462 -18.95 4.17 6.62
CA VAL A 462 -19.01 2.79 6.11
C VAL A 462 -19.49 1.82 7.16
N GLU A 463 -18.87 1.84 8.35
CA GLU A 463 -19.21 0.91 9.45
C GLU A 463 -20.68 1.01 9.86
N LYS A 464 -21.22 2.24 9.85
CA LYS A 464 -22.61 2.52 10.21
C LYS A 464 -23.60 2.13 9.11
N VAL A 465 -23.32 2.49 7.86
CA VAL A 465 -24.26 2.27 6.74
C VAL A 465 -24.30 0.81 6.31
N LYS A 466 -23.17 0.10 6.33
CA LYS A 466 -23.09 -1.33 5.96
C LYS A 466 -23.25 -2.29 7.13
N ASP A 467 -23.44 -1.75 8.33
CA ASP A 467 -23.41 -2.49 9.59
C ASP A 467 -22.24 -3.48 9.65
N VAL A 468 -21.04 -2.97 9.38
CA VAL A 468 -19.81 -3.75 9.29
C VAL A 468 -18.77 -3.21 10.27
N MET A 469 -17.86 -4.06 10.70
CA MET A 469 -16.64 -3.68 11.41
C MET A 469 -15.50 -3.67 10.39
N MET A 470 -14.83 -2.52 10.26
CA MET A 470 -13.65 -2.45 9.42
C MET A 470 -12.41 -2.78 10.23
N ILE A 471 -11.64 -3.71 9.69
CA ILE A 471 -10.41 -4.19 10.31
C ILE A 471 -9.26 -3.99 9.34
N GLU A 472 -8.17 -3.36 9.80
CA GLU A 472 -6.93 -3.30 9.04
C GLU A 472 -5.94 -4.35 9.55
N PRO A 473 -5.55 -5.33 8.73
CA PRO A 473 -4.42 -6.18 9.02
C PRO A 473 -3.11 -5.38 8.97
N VAL A 474 -2.40 -5.37 10.07
CA VAL A 474 -1.11 -4.72 10.24
C VAL A 474 -0.04 -5.80 10.25
N PHE A 475 0.86 -5.77 9.27
CA PHE A 475 1.90 -6.79 9.09
C PHE A 475 3.17 -6.21 8.47
N PHE A 476 4.29 -6.90 8.68
CA PHE A 476 5.58 -6.51 8.12
C PHE A 476 5.77 -7.13 6.73
N PRO A 477 6.25 -6.38 5.72
CA PRO A 477 6.50 -6.93 4.40
C PRO A 477 7.74 -7.82 4.37
N LYS A 478 7.69 -8.93 3.61
CA LYS A 478 8.82 -9.86 3.42
C LYS A 478 10.04 -9.16 2.81
N LEU A 479 9.80 -8.17 1.95
CA LEU A 479 10.81 -7.32 1.30
C LEU A 479 10.82 -5.93 1.93
N ASP A 480 11.96 -5.58 2.53
CA ASP A 480 12.16 -4.30 3.20
C ASP A 480 11.81 -3.08 2.34
N LEU A 481 12.20 -3.12 1.05
CA LEU A 481 11.97 -2.02 0.12
C LEU A 481 10.48 -1.65 0.00
N ILE A 482 9.61 -2.65 0.12
CA ILE A 482 8.16 -2.46 0.00
C ILE A 482 7.59 -1.84 1.28
N GLY A 483 8.29 -1.93 2.41
CA GLY A 483 7.90 -1.23 3.64
C GLY A 483 7.67 0.26 3.44
N ASN A 484 8.45 0.90 2.57
CA ASN A 484 8.26 2.33 2.26
C ASN A 484 6.88 2.66 1.66
N VAL A 485 6.14 1.70 1.10
CA VAL A 485 4.79 1.92 0.56
C VAL A 485 3.66 1.50 1.50
N PHE A 486 3.96 0.88 2.64
CA PHE A 486 2.94 0.34 3.57
C PHE A 486 2.33 1.38 4.52
N HIS A 487 3.00 2.51 4.70
CA HIS A 487 2.60 3.52 5.67
C HIS A 487 1.20 4.04 5.35
N SER A 488 0.36 4.14 6.37
CA SER A 488 -0.91 4.87 6.35
C SER A 488 -1.29 5.15 7.82
N PRO A 489 -1.96 6.28 8.10
CA PRO A 489 -2.58 6.47 9.40
C PRO A 489 -3.62 5.39 9.77
N ILE A 490 -3.60 5.09 11.06
CA ILE A 490 -4.43 4.21 11.90
C ILE A 490 -5.86 4.68 12.28
N TYR A 491 -6.97 4.38 11.57
CA TYR A 491 -8.32 4.83 12.03
C TYR A 491 -9.36 3.75 12.27
N SER A 492 -9.03 2.49 12.02
CA SER A 492 -9.94 1.34 12.16
C SER A 492 -9.46 0.42 13.27
N GLN A 493 -10.28 -0.58 13.63
CA GLN A 493 -9.77 -1.68 14.45
C GLN A 493 -8.61 -2.37 13.72
N GLN A 494 -7.63 -2.83 14.49
CA GLN A 494 -6.41 -3.43 13.95
C GLN A 494 -6.38 -4.91 14.29
N ILE A 495 -5.99 -5.74 13.33
CA ILE A 495 -5.46 -7.08 13.62
C ILE A 495 -3.97 -7.02 13.34
N ASN A 496 -3.16 -7.32 14.36
CA ASN A 496 -1.72 -7.48 14.18
C ASN A 496 -1.45 -8.89 13.65
N TYR A 497 -1.11 -9.00 12.37
CA TYR A 497 -0.73 -10.27 11.73
C TYR A 497 0.80 -10.34 11.61
N PHE A 498 1.41 -11.41 12.12
CA PHE A 498 2.86 -11.53 12.44
C PHE A 498 3.39 -10.65 13.59
N ALA A 499 2.50 -9.92 14.27
CA ALA A 499 2.67 -9.15 15.51
C ALA A 499 3.82 -8.12 15.58
N CYS A 500 3.50 -6.83 15.78
CA CYS A 500 4.17 -6.08 16.85
C CYS A 500 3.36 -4.86 17.38
N GLY A 501 2.72 -5.04 18.54
CA GLY A 501 2.56 -4.04 19.62
C GLY A 501 1.68 -2.80 19.44
N GLU A 502 1.21 -2.27 20.58
CA GLU A 502 0.46 -1.02 20.71
C GLU A 502 1.20 0.17 20.06
N SER A 503 0.66 0.72 18.97
CA SER A 503 0.91 2.11 18.61
C SER A 503 -0.15 2.62 17.64
N GLY A 504 -1.28 3.08 18.18
CA GLY A 504 -2.05 4.12 17.50
C GLY A 504 -1.24 5.43 17.53
N GLU A 505 -1.26 6.22 16.45
CA GLU A 505 -0.58 7.53 16.38
C GLU A 505 -0.97 8.51 17.52
N ASN A 506 -2.04 8.20 18.28
CA ASN A 506 -2.62 9.06 19.32
C ASN A 506 -2.60 8.48 20.74
N GLY A 507 -1.91 7.36 21.00
CA GLY A 507 -1.97 6.73 22.34
C GLY A 507 -3.34 6.15 22.70
N GLU A 508 -4.29 6.10 21.76
CA GLU A 508 -5.49 5.26 21.87
C GLU A 508 -5.06 3.82 21.60
N THR A 509 -4.70 3.13 22.68
CA THR A 509 -4.40 1.71 22.72
C THR A 509 -5.70 0.92 22.56
N SER A 510 -6.05 0.52 21.34
CA SER A 510 -6.96 -0.62 21.19
C SER A 510 -6.12 -1.89 21.17
N GLU A 511 -6.37 -2.81 22.10
CA GLU A 511 -5.82 -4.17 22.01
C GLU A 511 -6.08 -4.71 20.59
N PRO A 512 -5.06 -5.25 19.90
CA PRO A 512 -5.25 -5.83 18.58
C PRO A 512 -6.34 -6.90 18.62
N TYR A 513 -7.24 -6.88 17.65
CA TYR A 513 -8.29 -7.87 17.54
C TYR A 513 -7.70 -9.26 17.25
N ASP A 514 -8.24 -10.32 17.86
CA ASP A 514 -7.74 -11.68 17.68
C ASP A 514 -8.30 -12.29 16.39
N LEU A 515 -7.41 -12.78 15.52
CA LEU A 515 -7.80 -13.48 14.30
C LEU A 515 -8.58 -14.78 14.59
N ASN A 516 -8.37 -15.40 15.75
CA ASN A 516 -9.13 -16.58 16.19
C ASN A 516 -10.61 -16.26 16.48
N ASP A 517 -10.97 -14.98 16.61
CA ASP A 517 -12.35 -14.54 16.76
C ASP A 517 -13.04 -14.27 15.41
N ILE A 518 -12.38 -14.55 14.28
CA ILE A 518 -12.97 -14.40 12.95
C ILE A 518 -13.59 -15.73 12.51
N LEU A 519 -14.86 -15.64 12.11
CA LEU A 519 -15.60 -16.68 11.41
C LEU A 519 -15.65 -16.34 9.91
N ILE A 520 -15.82 -17.37 9.09
CA ILE A 520 -16.10 -17.28 7.66
C ILE A 520 -17.42 -18.01 7.37
N GLY A 521 -18.22 -17.45 6.49
CA GLY A 521 -19.48 -18.05 6.03
C GLY A 521 -19.82 -17.63 4.61
N VAL A 522 -20.94 -18.12 4.09
CA VAL A 522 -21.47 -17.74 2.76
C VAL A 522 -22.78 -16.99 2.93
N HIS A 523 -22.95 -15.91 2.17
CA HIS A 523 -24.21 -15.19 2.05
C HIS A 523 -24.38 -14.71 0.61
N ALA A 524 -25.52 -15.01 -0.02
CA ALA A 524 -25.81 -14.66 -1.40
C ALA A 524 -24.67 -15.04 -2.37
N ASP A 525 -24.19 -16.30 -2.27
CA ASP A 525 -23.09 -16.86 -3.05
C ASP A 525 -21.74 -16.12 -2.93
N LYS A 526 -21.55 -15.38 -1.82
CA LYS A 526 -20.29 -14.70 -1.50
C LYS A 526 -19.77 -15.12 -0.14
N LEU A 527 -18.46 -15.32 -0.03
CA LEU A 527 -17.83 -15.47 1.28
C LEU A 527 -17.88 -14.12 2.03
N TYR A 528 -18.13 -14.19 3.32
CA TYR A 528 -18.03 -13.05 4.22
C TYR A 528 -17.32 -13.45 5.51
N PHE A 529 -16.83 -12.43 6.22
CA PHE A 529 -16.19 -12.59 7.52
C PHE A 529 -17.08 -12.04 8.62
N LYS A 530 -16.97 -12.60 9.82
CA LYS A 530 -17.74 -12.16 10.98
C LYS A 530 -16.91 -12.25 12.25
N SER A 531 -17.02 -11.23 13.08
CA SER A 531 -16.51 -11.23 14.44
C SER A 531 -17.41 -12.11 15.31
N ARG A 532 -16.88 -13.19 15.87
CA ARG A 532 -17.57 -13.98 16.90
C ARG A 532 -17.83 -13.14 18.16
N LYS A 533 -16.85 -12.35 18.57
CA LYS A 533 -16.90 -11.51 19.79
C LYS A 533 -17.99 -10.45 19.73
N TYR A 534 -18.13 -9.77 18.59
CA TYR A 534 -19.08 -8.66 18.41
C TYR A 534 -20.34 -9.06 17.63
N ASN A 535 -20.41 -10.31 17.16
CA ASN A 535 -21.48 -10.81 16.30
C ASN A 535 -21.77 -9.88 15.10
N LYS A 536 -20.71 -9.32 14.50
CA LYS A 536 -20.79 -8.30 13.45
C LYS A 536 -19.99 -8.72 12.23
N ARG A 537 -20.50 -8.42 11.03
CA ARG A 537 -19.76 -8.64 9.78
C ARG A 537 -18.44 -7.87 9.81
N VAL A 538 -17.39 -8.47 9.26
CA VAL A 538 -16.04 -7.89 9.19
C VAL A 538 -15.69 -7.65 7.73
N HIS A 539 -15.07 -6.50 7.47
CA HIS A 539 -14.50 -6.16 6.17
C HIS A 539 -13.05 -5.73 6.38
N PHE A 540 -12.13 -6.47 5.75
CA PHE A 540 -10.70 -6.20 5.84
C PHE A 540 -10.29 -5.17 4.79
N ILE A 541 -9.59 -4.13 5.22
CA ILE A 541 -9.22 -2.98 4.36
C ILE A 541 -7.71 -2.80 4.26
N ASN A 542 -7.25 -2.26 3.12
CA ASN A 542 -5.86 -1.84 2.94
C ASN A 542 -5.76 -0.38 2.45
N ARG A 543 -5.11 0.47 3.25
CA ARG A 543 -4.96 1.92 2.95
C ARG A 543 -3.66 2.29 2.23
N ASN A 544 -3.09 1.35 1.48
CA ASN A 544 -1.91 1.62 0.66
C ASN A 544 -1.95 0.91 -0.69
N SER A 545 -1.14 1.41 -1.62
CA SER A 545 -1.07 0.90 -2.99
C SER A 545 -0.02 -0.20 -3.15
N ALA A 546 0.40 -0.86 -2.07
CA ALA A 546 1.36 -1.94 -2.18
C ALA A 546 0.74 -3.13 -2.92
N ASN A 547 1.54 -3.76 -3.78
CA ASN A 547 1.06 -4.90 -4.55
C ASN A 547 0.81 -6.09 -3.61
N THR A 548 -0.43 -6.56 -3.57
CA THR A 548 -0.89 -7.63 -2.70
C THR A 548 -0.16 -8.96 -2.94
N LYS A 549 0.49 -9.16 -4.09
CA LYS A 549 1.37 -10.34 -4.32
C LYS A 549 2.51 -10.46 -3.31
N PHE A 550 2.92 -9.34 -2.70
CA PHE A 550 3.95 -9.34 -1.65
C PHE A 550 3.38 -9.50 -0.24
N PHE A 551 2.07 -9.73 -0.12
CA PHE A 551 1.40 -9.88 1.16
C PHE A 551 1.34 -11.36 1.56
N PRO A 552 1.21 -11.65 2.86
CA PRO A 552 0.97 -13.00 3.34
C PRO A 552 -0.26 -13.61 2.72
N LYS A 553 -0.27 -14.94 2.51
CA LYS A 553 -1.37 -15.64 1.85
C LYS A 553 -2.71 -15.37 2.54
N LEU A 554 -2.75 -15.48 3.87
CA LEU A 554 -3.97 -15.20 4.61
C LEU A 554 -4.44 -13.76 4.42
N ILE A 555 -3.54 -12.78 4.47
CA ILE A 555 -3.90 -11.37 4.26
C ILE A 555 -4.41 -11.12 2.85
N ARG A 556 -3.78 -11.71 1.83
CA ARG A 556 -4.26 -11.68 0.45
C ARG A 556 -5.69 -12.22 0.35
N PHE A 557 -5.95 -13.36 1.00
CA PHE A 557 -7.26 -13.98 1.07
C PHE A 557 -8.29 -13.06 1.73
N LEU A 558 -7.97 -12.51 2.91
CA LEU A 558 -8.87 -11.61 3.63
C LEU A 558 -9.26 -10.38 2.81
N PHE A 559 -8.30 -9.75 2.12
CA PHE A 559 -8.58 -8.60 1.25
C PHE A 559 -9.38 -8.99 0.01
N LEU A 560 -8.99 -10.06 -0.70
CA LEU A 560 -9.68 -10.49 -1.91
C LEU A 560 -11.18 -10.74 -1.65
N TYR A 561 -11.50 -11.48 -0.59
CA TYR A 561 -12.89 -11.81 -0.28
C TYR A 561 -13.65 -10.66 0.40
N SER A 562 -12.95 -9.72 1.03
CA SER A 562 -13.56 -8.47 1.49
C SER A 562 -13.97 -7.59 0.29
N GLU A 563 -13.09 -7.44 -0.70
CA GLU A 563 -13.38 -6.69 -1.93
C GLU A 563 -14.48 -7.36 -2.77
N ASN A 564 -14.40 -8.69 -2.99
CA ASN A 564 -15.37 -9.44 -3.79
C ASN A 564 -16.78 -9.51 -3.18
N PHE A 565 -16.92 -9.23 -1.88
CA PHE A 565 -18.25 -9.11 -1.27
C PHE A 565 -19.08 -8.02 -1.96
N TYR A 566 -18.44 -6.92 -2.36
CA TYR A 566 -19.10 -5.78 -3.01
C TYR A 566 -18.98 -5.86 -4.53
N GLU A 567 -20.00 -5.36 -5.23
CA GLU A 567 -19.99 -5.24 -6.68
C GLU A 567 -19.04 -4.12 -7.13
N SER A 568 -18.07 -4.42 -7.99
CA SER A 568 -17.10 -3.43 -8.47
C SER A 568 -17.56 -2.79 -9.78
N PRO A 569 -17.66 -1.44 -9.85
CA PRO A 569 -17.96 -0.76 -11.11
C PRO A 569 -16.80 -0.84 -12.12
N PHE A 570 -15.68 -1.48 -11.78
CA PHE A 570 -14.47 -1.47 -12.61
C PHE A 570 -14.21 -2.76 -13.38
N GLU A 571 -15.08 -3.75 -13.26
CA GLU A 571 -14.88 -5.08 -13.87
C GLU A 571 -14.83 -5.02 -15.41
N LEU A 572 -15.58 -4.12 -16.04
CA LEU A 572 -15.57 -3.90 -17.48
C LEU A 572 -14.21 -3.37 -17.93
N ILE A 573 -13.56 -2.54 -17.11
CA ILE A 573 -12.21 -2.05 -17.37
C ILE A 573 -11.21 -3.20 -17.25
N GLU A 574 -11.35 -4.08 -16.26
CA GLU A 574 -10.49 -5.27 -16.13
C GLU A 574 -10.65 -6.23 -17.32
N LEU A 575 -11.86 -6.40 -17.82
CA LEU A 575 -12.12 -7.20 -19.01
C LEU A 575 -11.48 -6.56 -20.26
N LEU A 576 -11.56 -5.23 -20.40
CA LEU A 576 -10.87 -4.50 -21.46
C LEU A 576 -9.34 -4.64 -21.35
N ASP A 577 -8.80 -4.61 -20.14
CA ASP A 577 -7.37 -4.83 -19.89
C ASP A 577 -6.96 -6.24 -20.36
N SER A 578 -7.72 -7.28 -20.02
CA SER A 578 -7.41 -8.66 -20.45
C SER A 578 -7.52 -8.87 -21.97
N ILE A 579 -8.54 -8.30 -22.63
CA ILE A 579 -8.66 -8.32 -24.10
C ILE A 579 -7.45 -7.64 -24.75
N SER A 580 -6.96 -6.56 -24.14
CA SER A 580 -5.84 -5.82 -24.69
C SER A 580 -4.52 -6.59 -24.64
N GLU A 581 -4.32 -7.46 -23.64
CA GLU A 581 -3.11 -8.27 -23.49
C GLU A 581 -2.99 -9.32 -24.61
N THR A 582 -4.13 -9.74 -25.19
CA THR A 582 -4.17 -10.69 -26.30
C THR A 582 -4.14 -10.03 -27.69
N ASN A 583 -4.21 -8.69 -27.77
CA ASN A 583 -4.27 -7.95 -29.02
C ASN A 583 -2.95 -7.21 -29.31
N ILE A 584 -2.33 -7.47 -30.47
CA ILE A 584 -1.10 -6.78 -30.91
C ILE A 584 -1.32 -5.27 -31.09
N TYR A 585 -2.52 -4.90 -31.56
CA TYR A 585 -2.95 -3.52 -31.76
C TYR A 585 -4.34 -3.32 -31.20
N MET A 586 -4.53 -2.22 -30.47
CA MET A 586 -5.79 -1.88 -29.84
C MET A 586 -6.15 -0.43 -30.17
N PRO A 587 -7.30 -0.15 -30.82
CA PRO A 587 -7.75 1.23 -31.00
C PRO A 587 -7.96 1.92 -29.66
N ARG A 588 -7.93 3.25 -29.65
CA ARG A 588 -8.27 4.04 -28.47
C ARG A 588 -9.69 3.72 -28.03
N VAL A 589 -9.87 3.36 -26.77
CA VAL A 589 -11.19 3.07 -26.20
C VAL A 589 -11.68 4.28 -25.40
N ILE A 590 -12.87 4.78 -25.73
CA ILE A 590 -13.47 5.95 -25.10
C ILE A 590 -14.88 5.65 -24.58
N TYR A 591 -15.33 6.49 -23.65
CA TYR A 591 -16.74 6.73 -23.34
C TYR A 591 -16.95 8.23 -23.28
N LYS A 592 -17.69 8.81 -24.22
CA LYS A 592 -17.85 10.27 -24.35
C LYS A 592 -16.49 10.99 -24.36
N ASN A 593 -16.22 11.85 -23.37
CA ASN A 593 -14.97 12.60 -23.21
C ASN A 593 -13.94 11.91 -22.28
N ILE A 594 -14.14 10.65 -21.94
CA ILE A 594 -13.24 9.85 -21.11
C ILE A 594 -12.49 8.86 -22.00
N ILE A 595 -11.17 8.98 -22.03
CA ILE A 595 -10.28 8.02 -22.66
C ILE A 595 -9.98 6.95 -21.61
N ILE A 596 -10.60 5.79 -21.78
CA ILE A 596 -10.47 4.62 -20.91
C ILE A 596 -9.13 3.95 -21.18
N ARG A 597 -8.80 3.79 -22.47
CA ARG A 597 -7.53 3.22 -22.92
C ARG A 597 -6.98 4.02 -24.10
N PRO A 598 -5.71 4.45 -24.08
CA PRO A 598 -5.06 4.99 -25.27
C PRO A 598 -4.88 3.92 -26.36
N GLU A 599 -4.56 4.36 -27.58
CA GLU A 599 -4.16 3.50 -28.72
C GLU A 599 -2.87 2.73 -28.40
#